data_AF-A0A381ZBV6-F1
#
_entry.id   AF-A0A381ZBV6-F1
#
_cell.length_a   1.000
_cell.length_b   1.000
_cell.length_c   1.000
_cell.angle_alpha   90.00
_cell.angle_beta   90.00
_cell.angle_gamma   90.00
#
_symmetry.space_group_name_H-M   'P 1'
#
loop_
_entity.id
_entity.type
_entity.pdbx_description
1 polymer ?
#
loop_
_entity_poly.entity_id
_entity_poly.type
_entity_poly.pdbx_seq_one_letter_code
_entity_poly.pdbx_strand_id
1 'polypeptide(L)'
;MKYKIVTLVIIGCFVFADSPDKIVQNNIQLETEDNNTISPVKERGPAQTLSRDTDFVYWKVDSSKNGYGAFLETNNPLAYSYDANGDGENAGWIAVYRQWGTLEETAGFLGVAQSDPWGEQWFVESRINTTYPENQTYTVTSPGLPTANGAPQARYPSGVVSSYHNKATAVWNEYTTPAYGGGSYGGVPMYSYDFFGVGENSNFSGIQHINEGCVNLNTSQGEVCDPPDLWNGNAQMVDGSDGSVRLLAAYTSWAAAENYSKYMIRSINVTNGYVSVDAPEFWQQDSLDQDDTGNCLWYDCTGYTGQPDFHVNSDGIGYMAVTSYGADSDTEHPFSHTLFFKKTEDYGETWSSDGGYKNSGYHYISDEVLNQLSDSLLTLWSLDPDTYYNHPWYPWAQCTDEDGSTYTCGDTINFSDDSSNFYYTPGLFLGYSYDIMTDHDGGLHFITSTGNYICKDENGGCNDNDGDGDADSIYFEIRFPGAGMYHYYNPDPVDDPDNWSVNFIHSFYDSWGADWPTTGDLVMGSDAWFYFYPNIRPSYEDGSQVLWYGASNMSSASYNADSTLYEPRDIDLFMAKSVDNGRT
;
A
#
# COMPACT_ATOMS: atom_id res chain seq x y z
N MET A 1 -62.35 -32.62 0.74
CA MET A 1 -62.23 -33.77 1.66
C MET A 1 -61.24 -33.35 2.75
N LYS A 2 -61.72 -33.33 4.01
CA LYS A 2 -61.05 -33.05 5.30
C LYS A 2 -60.29 -31.71 5.50
N TYR A 3 -60.99 -30.83 6.23
CA TYR A 3 -60.57 -29.62 6.94
C TYR A 3 -59.70 -29.90 8.19
N LYS A 4 -58.95 -28.88 8.63
CA LYS A 4 -58.83 -28.30 10.01
C LYS A 4 -57.87 -27.07 9.94
N ILE A 5 -58.31 -25.81 10.02
CA ILE A 5 -58.75 -24.99 11.18
C ILE A 5 -57.63 -24.89 12.25
N VAL A 6 -56.78 -23.85 12.18
CA VAL A 6 -56.76 -22.56 12.95
C VAL A 6 -56.32 -22.76 14.41
N THR A 7 -55.31 -21.99 14.87
CA THR A 7 -55.40 -21.09 16.05
C THR A 7 -54.18 -20.16 16.12
N LEU A 8 -54.48 -18.85 16.16
CA LEU A 8 -53.62 -17.71 16.43
C LEU A 8 -53.61 -17.48 17.95
N VAL A 9 -52.45 -17.26 18.57
CA VAL A 9 -52.36 -16.77 19.96
C VAL A 9 -51.41 -15.59 20.02
N ILE A 10 -51.99 -14.42 20.24
CA ILE A 10 -51.32 -13.20 20.69
C ILE A 10 -51.33 -13.24 22.22
N ILE A 11 -50.18 -13.09 22.87
CA ILE A 11 -50.07 -12.66 24.27
C ILE A 11 -48.96 -11.62 24.35
N GLY A 12 -49.35 -10.38 24.63
CA GLY A 12 -48.46 -9.38 25.21
C GLY A 12 -48.68 -9.31 26.72
N CYS A 13 -47.63 -9.02 27.48
CA CYS A 13 -47.67 -8.33 28.77
C CYS A 13 -46.27 -7.75 29.08
N PHE A 14 -46.23 -6.45 29.34
CA PHE A 14 -45.12 -5.69 29.95
C PHE A 14 -45.04 -5.96 31.46
N VAL A 15 -43.83 -6.01 32.05
CA VAL A 15 -43.53 -5.50 33.41
C VAL A 15 -42.05 -5.09 33.53
N PHE A 16 -41.87 -3.81 33.86
CA PHE A 16 -40.83 -3.01 34.56
C PHE A 16 -39.45 -3.57 34.97
N ALA A 17 -38.48 -2.65 34.86
CA ALA A 17 -37.13 -2.67 35.39
C ALA A 17 -37.06 -2.69 36.93
N ASP A 18 -36.00 -3.31 37.47
CA ASP A 18 -35.31 -2.90 38.69
C ASP A 18 -33.82 -3.25 38.59
N SER A 19 -32.99 -2.43 39.24
CA SER A 19 -31.56 -2.20 39.00
C SER A 19 -30.62 -3.15 39.80
N PRO A 20 -29.36 -2.81 40.12
CA PRO A 20 -28.12 -3.35 39.55
C PRO A 20 -27.35 -4.23 40.55
N ASP A 21 -26.58 -5.23 40.08
CA ASP A 21 -25.56 -5.85 40.93
C ASP A 21 -24.17 -5.77 40.29
N LYS A 22 -23.37 -4.90 40.92
CA LYS A 22 -21.92 -4.81 40.82
C LYS A 22 -21.30 -6.20 41.02
N ILE A 23 -20.51 -6.65 40.05
CA ILE A 23 -19.47 -7.64 40.33
C ILE A 23 -18.14 -6.90 40.39
N VAL A 24 -17.63 -6.93 41.60
CA VAL A 24 -16.40 -6.38 42.17
C VAL A 24 -15.18 -6.48 41.25
N GLN A 25 -14.58 -5.33 40.97
CA GLN A 25 -13.19 -5.18 40.52
C GLN A 25 -12.23 -5.79 41.54
N ASN A 26 -11.35 -6.68 41.09
CA ASN A 26 -10.04 -6.85 41.72
C ASN A 26 -9.03 -6.04 40.91
N ASN A 27 -8.85 -4.77 41.30
CA ASN A 27 -7.74 -3.95 40.85
C ASN A 27 -6.46 -4.49 41.49
N ILE A 28 -5.62 -5.17 40.71
CA ILE A 28 -4.21 -5.32 41.05
C ILE A 28 -3.55 -3.98 40.73
N GLN A 29 -3.14 -3.26 41.78
CA GLN A 29 -2.28 -2.10 41.67
C GLN A 29 -0.92 -2.57 41.16
N LEU A 30 -0.53 -2.12 39.97
CA LEU A 30 0.88 -2.13 39.56
C LEU A 30 1.50 -0.84 40.10
N GLU A 31 2.36 -1.01 41.09
CA GLU A 31 3.26 0.04 41.58
C GLU A 31 4.18 0.47 40.42
N THR A 32 4.18 1.75 40.13
CA THR A 32 5.09 2.40 39.20
C THR A 32 6.39 2.67 39.96
N GLU A 33 7.44 1.87 39.70
CA GLU A 33 8.80 2.26 40.07
C GLU A 33 9.45 2.98 38.90
N ASP A 34 9.63 4.28 39.08
CA ASP A 34 10.52 5.13 38.30
C ASP A 34 11.97 4.62 38.43
N ASN A 35 12.59 4.23 37.30
CA ASN A 35 14.02 4.45 37.10
C ASN A 35 14.36 4.54 35.61
N ASN A 36 14.51 5.79 35.17
CA ASN A 36 15.08 6.18 33.89
C ASN A 36 16.55 5.80 33.79
N THR A 37 16.86 4.88 32.89
CA THR A 37 18.11 4.86 32.11
C THR A 37 17.74 4.48 30.68
N ILE A 38 17.85 5.45 29.78
CA ILE A 38 17.44 5.35 28.38
C ILE A 38 18.57 4.63 27.62
N SER A 39 18.30 3.42 27.12
CA SER A 39 19.06 2.81 26.05
C SER A 39 18.64 3.44 24.71
N PRO A 40 19.53 3.73 23.74
CA PRO A 40 19.21 4.50 22.53
C PRO A 40 18.39 3.76 21.47
N VAL A 41 17.97 2.52 21.71
CA VAL A 41 17.19 1.74 20.75
C VAL A 41 16.03 1.10 21.50
N LYS A 42 14.81 1.40 21.06
CA LYS A 42 13.58 0.78 21.54
C LYS A 42 12.83 0.30 20.31
N GLU A 43 13.03 -0.97 19.95
CA GLU A 43 12.12 -1.63 19.01
C GLU A 43 10.82 -2.01 19.71
N ARG A 44 9.76 -2.01 18.91
CA ARG A 44 8.41 -2.42 19.30
C ARG A 44 8.35 -3.93 19.47
N GLY A 45 7.94 -4.40 20.64
CA GLY A 45 7.27 -5.69 20.72
C GLY A 45 5.98 -5.62 19.88
N PRO A 46 5.66 -6.65 19.07
CA PRO A 46 4.39 -6.68 18.35
C PRO A 46 3.27 -6.59 19.38
N ALA A 47 2.47 -5.53 19.31
CA ALA A 47 1.19 -5.49 19.98
C ALA A 47 0.28 -6.50 19.27
N GLN A 48 0.47 -7.80 19.55
CA GLN A 48 -0.53 -8.81 19.27
C GLN A 48 -1.68 -8.59 20.24
N THR A 49 -2.54 -7.62 19.94
CA THR A 49 -3.88 -7.68 20.50
C THR A 49 -4.58 -8.84 19.78
N LEU A 50 -4.58 -10.01 20.39
CA LEU A 50 -5.60 -11.05 20.13
C LEU A 50 -6.97 -10.49 20.60
N SER A 51 -7.40 -9.40 19.98
CA SER A 51 -8.64 -8.69 20.30
C SER A 51 -9.78 -9.33 19.53
N ARG A 52 -10.05 -10.61 19.83
CA ARG A 52 -11.37 -11.18 19.54
C ARG A 52 -12.38 -10.88 20.64
N ASP A 53 -11.96 -10.26 21.75
CA ASP A 53 -12.85 -9.90 22.86
C ASP A 53 -12.68 -8.45 23.33
N THR A 54 -13.82 -7.73 23.21
CA THR A 54 -14.26 -6.46 23.81
C THR A 54 -14.00 -5.15 23.03
N ASP A 55 -15.11 -4.63 22.48
CA ASP A 55 -15.39 -3.28 21.95
C ASP A 55 -15.03 -2.94 20.49
N PHE A 56 -14.93 -3.92 19.58
CA PHE A 56 -14.95 -3.61 18.14
C PHE A 56 -16.39 -3.43 17.63
N VAL A 57 -16.73 -2.22 17.18
CA VAL A 57 -17.98 -1.90 16.49
C VAL A 57 -17.73 -1.96 15.00
N TYR A 58 -18.49 -2.77 14.28
CA TYR A 58 -18.41 -2.85 12.82
C TYR A 58 -19.74 -2.46 12.20
N TRP A 59 -19.67 -1.76 11.07
CA TRP A 59 -20.82 -1.39 10.25
C TRP A 59 -20.69 -2.04 8.89
N LYS A 60 -21.75 -2.73 8.46
CA LYS A 60 -21.82 -3.18 7.07
C LYS A 60 -22.24 -1.99 6.21
N VAL A 61 -21.29 -1.43 5.47
CA VAL A 61 -21.55 -0.37 4.50
C VAL A 61 -22.24 -0.93 3.25
N ASP A 62 -21.67 -1.97 2.63
CA ASP A 62 -22.26 -2.63 1.47
C ASP A 62 -21.72 -4.07 1.29
N SER A 63 -21.95 -4.67 0.14
CA SER A 63 -21.35 -5.94 -0.29
C SER A 63 -20.72 -5.74 -1.66
N SER A 64 -19.61 -6.43 -1.89
CA SER A 64 -18.91 -6.45 -3.17
C SER A 64 -18.87 -7.88 -3.70
N LYS A 65 -18.96 -8.05 -5.03
CA LYS A 65 -18.73 -9.34 -5.71
C LYS A 65 -17.28 -9.81 -5.57
N ASN A 66 -16.34 -8.88 -5.42
CA ASN A 66 -14.91 -9.13 -5.51
C ASN A 66 -14.13 -8.57 -4.29
N GLY A 67 -14.81 -8.31 -3.17
CA GLY A 67 -14.23 -7.66 -1.98
C GLY A 67 -13.99 -6.15 -2.14
N TYR A 68 -13.53 -5.52 -1.05
CA TYR A 68 -12.94 -4.19 -1.06
C TYR A 68 -11.45 -4.39 -1.37
N GLY A 69 -10.95 -3.87 -2.48
CA GLY A 69 -9.53 -4.00 -2.87
C GLY A 69 -8.61 -3.13 -2.01
N ALA A 70 -8.77 -3.16 -0.69
CA ALA A 70 -8.19 -2.19 0.24
C ALA A 70 -6.67 -2.28 0.41
N PHE A 71 -6.02 -3.28 -0.19
CA PHE A 71 -4.58 -3.52 -0.07
C PHE A 71 -4.01 -4.05 -1.39
N LEU A 72 -4.03 -3.19 -2.41
CA LEU A 72 -3.31 -3.41 -3.67
C LEU A 72 -2.43 -2.19 -3.93
N GLU A 73 -1.34 -2.40 -4.66
CA GLU A 73 -0.31 -1.39 -4.93
C GLU A 73 -0.78 -0.10 -5.57
N THR A 74 -1.93 -0.11 -6.23
CA THR A 74 -2.31 0.99 -7.13
C THR A 74 -3.55 1.75 -6.71
N ASN A 75 -4.45 1.16 -5.90
CA ASN A 75 -5.72 1.82 -5.59
C ASN A 75 -5.88 2.05 -4.08
N ASN A 76 -6.36 3.24 -3.72
CA ASN A 76 -6.66 3.57 -2.34
C ASN A 76 -8.17 3.82 -2.17
N PRO A 77 -8.96 2.80 -1.82
CA PRO A 77 -10.41 2.92 -1.78
C PRO A 77 -10.92 3.74 -0.59
N LEU A 78 -10.05 4.12 0.35
CA LEU A 78 -10.41 4.86 1.55
C LEU A 78 -9.73 6.23 1.58
N ALA A 79 -10.49 7.24 1.97
CA ALA A 79 -9.97 8.55 2.31
C ALA A 79 -10.67 9.10 3.54
N TYR A 80 -10.05 10.08 4.20
CA TYR A 80 -10.61 10.75 5.35
C TYR A 80 -10.53 12.26 5.17
N SER A 81 -11.65 12.93 5.47
CA SER A 81 -11.76 14.39 5.49
C SER A 81 -11.88 14.86 6.93
N TYR A 82 -11.16 15.93 7.29
CA TYR A 82 -11.36 16.63 8.56
C TYR A 82 -11.88 18.05 8.31
N ASP A 83 -12.45 18.68 9.34
CA ASP A 83 -12.90 20.08 9.25
C ASP A 83 -11.68 21.02 9.32
N ALA A 84 -11.02 21.23 8.18
CA ALA A 84 -9.82 22.06 8.10
C ALA A 84 -10.11 23.55 8.34
N ASN A 85 -11.32 24.02 8.04
CA ASN A 85 -11.70 25.43 8.16
C ASN A 85 -12.28 25.79 9.53
N GLY A 86 -12.64 24.79 10.34
CA GLY A 86 -13.28 24.98 11.65
C GLY A 86 -14.61 25.71 11.55
N ASP A 87 -15.22 25.70 10.36
CA ASP A 87 -16.47 26.42 10.04
C ASP A 87 -17.71 25.53 10.24
N GLY A 88 -17.50 24.29 10.71
CA GLY A 88 -18.54 23.31 10.93
C GLY A 88 -18.91 22.53 9.67
N GLU A 89 -18.07 22.56 8.64
CA GLU A 89 -18.15 21.61 7.54
C GLU A 89 -17.87 20.17 8.02
N ASN A 90 -18.40 19.23 7.25
CA ASN A 90 -18.54 17.85 7.70
C ASN A 90 -17.24 17.06 7.45
N ALA A 91 -16.82 16.31 8.46
CA ALA A 91 -15.67 15.40 8.44
C ALA A 91 -16.13 13.95 8.37
N GLY A 92 -15.24 13.05 7.96
CA GLY A 92 -15.52 11.61 7.97
C GLY A 92 -14.75 10.82 6.93
N TRP A 93 -14.96 9.51 6.97
CA TRP A 93 -14.40 8.56 6.02
C TRP A 93 -15.20 8.48 4.74
N ILE A 94 -14.49 8.26 3.63
CA ILE A 94 -15.05 7.92 2.33
C ILE A 94 -14.55 6.54 1.95
N ALA A 95 -15.43 5.70 1.43
CA ALA A 95 -15.12 4.40 0.88
C ALA A 95 -15.69 4.26 -0.53
N VAL A 96 -14.83 3.96 -1.49
CA VAL A 96 -15.22 3.71 -2.89
C VAL A 96 -14.97 2.25 -3.22
N TYR A 97 -15.96 1.58 -3.79
CA TYR A 97 -15.90 0.14 -3.95
C TYR A 97 -16.73 -0.36 -5.12
N ARG A 98 -16.34 -1.53 -5.63
CA ARG A 98 -17.14 -2.24 -6.63
C ARG A 98 -18.35 -2.86 -5.95
N GLN A 99 -19.52 -2.35 -6.27
CA GLN A 99 -20.77 -2.72 -5.62
C GLN A 99 -21.28 -4.07 -6.14
N TRP A 100 -21.84 -4.86 -5.23
CA TRP A 100 -22.72 -5.97 -5.57
C TRP A 100 -24.06 -5.42 -6.07
N GLY A 101 -24.30 -5.51 -7.38
CA GLY A 101 -25.63 -5.23 -7.95
C GLY A 101 -26.63 -6.35 -7.64
N THR A 102 -27.08 -7.06 -8.66
CA THR A 102 -27.90 -8.27 -8.56
C THR A 102 -27.15 -9.49 -9.09
N LEU A 103 -27.75 -10.69 -9.00
CA LEU A 103 -27.16 -11.90 -9.56
C LEU A 103 -26.94 -11.81 -11.08
N GLU A 104 -27.81 -11.06 -11.77
CA GLU A 104 -27.78 -10.88 -13.24
C GLU A 104 -26.85 -9.73 -13.68
N GLU A 105 -26.35 -8.94 -12.74
CA GLU A 105 -25.56 -7.74 -13.00
C GLU A 105 -24.05 -7.99 -12.82
N THR A 106 -23.23 -7.19 -13.50
CA THR A 106 -21.78 -7.30 -13.44
C THR A 106 -21.24 -6.90 -12.07
N ALA A 107 -20.02 -7.31 -11.74
CA ALA A 107 -19.28 -6.77 -10.61
C ALA A 107 -18.71 -5.36 -10.87
N GLY A 108 -19.16 -4.67 -11.92
CA GLY A 108 -18.58 -3.42 -12.41
C GLY A 108 -19.35 -2.17 -11.98
N PHE A 109 -20.43 -2.31 -11.22
CA PHE A 109 -21.11 -1.17 -10.62
C PHE A 109 -20.23 -0.56 -9.53
N LEU A 110 -20.23 0.75 -9.45
CA LEU A 110 -19.47 1.50 -8.45
C LEU A 110 -20.42 2.02 -7.36
N GLY A 111 -20.05 1.79 -6.11
CA GLY A 111 -20.68 2.35 -4.94
C GLY A 111 -19.71 3.26 -4.20
N VAL A 112 -20.27 4.27 -3.54
CA VAL A 112 -19.52 5.17 -2.66
C VAL A 112 -20.26 5.30 -1.36
N ALA A 113 -19.53 5.33 -0.26
CA ALA A 113 -20.09 5.62 1.04
C ALA A 113 -19.27 6.70 1.72
N GLN A 114 -19.95 7.60 2.41
CA GLN A 114 -19.33 8.59 3.27
C GLN A 114 -19.91 8.48 4.68
N SER A 115 -19.08 8.70 5.69
CA SER A 115 -19.48 8.64 7.09
C SER A 115 -19.55 10.02 7.72
N ASP A 116 -20.27 10.08 8.83
CA ASP A 116 -20.12 11.17 9.80
C ASP A 116 -18.70 11.16 10.42
N PRO A 117 -18.32 12.20 11.19
CA PRO A 117 -16.96 12.30 11.74
C PRO A 117 -16.54 11.15 12.65
N TRP A 118 -17.51 10.40 13.19
CA TRP A 118 -17.29 9.31 14.13
C TRP A 118 -17.29 7.93 13.46
N GLY A 119 -17.62 7.84 12.16
CA GLY A 119 -17.74 6.56 11.46
C GLY A 119 -18.94 5.71 11.90
N GLU A 120 -19.91 6.31 12.60
CA GLU A 120 -21.08 5.63 13.19
C GLU A 120 -22.27 5.63 12.23
N GLN A 121 -22.42 6.68 11.43
CA GLN A 121 -23.47 6.79 10.42
C GLN A 121 -22.85 6.87 9.03
N TRP A 122 -23.37 6.07 8.09
CA TRP A 122 -22.92 6.01 6.72
C TRP A 122 -24.03 6.36 5.73
N PHE A 123 -23.69 7.16 4.73
CA PHE A 123 -24.53 7.54 3.61
C PHE A 123 -23.97 6.89 2.36
N VAL A 124 -24.77 6.04 1.72
CA VAL A 124 -24.34 5.19 0.62
C VAL A 124 -25.02 5.63 -0.66
N GLU A 125 -24.22 5.89 -1.70
CA GLU A 125 -24.68 6.05 -3.07
C GLU A 125 -24.31 4.83 -3.91
N SER A 126 -25.30 4.36 -4.63
CA SER A 126 -25.23 3.09 -5.35
C SER A 126 -25.26 3.33 -6.84
N ARG A 127 -24.45 2.57 -7.59
CA ARG A 127 -24.44 2.55 -9.05
C ARG A 127 -24.15 3.93 -9.65
N ILE A 128 -23.16 4.64 -9.10
CA ILE A 128 -22.83 6.00 -9.56
C ILE A 128 -22.31 6.02 -11.02
N ASN A 129 -21.92 4.87 -11.57
CA ASN A 129 -21.34 4.75 -12.91
C ASN A 129 -22.32 4.29 -14.01
N THR A 130 -23.58 4.73 -13.99
CA THR A 130 -24.60 4.30 -14.99
C THR A 130 -24.75 5.18 -16.21
N THR A 131 -24.19 6.40 -16.21
CA THR A 131 -24.28 7.34 -17.34
C THR A 131 -22.91 7.96 -17.60
N TYR A 132 -22.30 7.62 -18.74
CA TYR A 132 -20.95 8.07 -19.10
C TYR A 132 -20.97 9.54 -19.58
N PRO A 133 -19.81 10.22 -19.61
CA PRO A 133 -19.71 11.64 -19.95
C PRO A 133 -20.40 12.04 -21.28
N GLU A 134 -20.40 11.16 -22.28
CA GLU A 134 -21.05 11.38 -23.58
C GLU A 134 -22.54 10.97 -23.61
N ASN A 135 -23.15 10.78 -22.44
CA ASN A 135 -24.57 10.49 -22.21
C ASN A 135 -25.05 9.08 -22.61
N GLN A 136 -24.14 8.14 -22.89
CA GLN A 136 -24.52 6.73 -22.95
C GLN A 136 -24.98 6.29 -21.56
N THR A 137 -26.13 5.61 -21.51
CA THR A 137 -26.76 5.23 -20.24
C THR A 137 -27.04 3.73 -20.20
N TYR A 138 -26.76 3.12 -19.05
CA TYR A 138 -27.13 1.75 -18.76
C TYR A 138 -28.62 1.63 -18.39
N THR A 139 -29.29 0.65 -19.01
CA THR A 139 -30.55 0.10 -18.48
C THR A 139 -30.52 -1.41 -18.55
N VAL A 140 -31.17 -2.09 -17.60
CA VAL A 140 -31.21 -3.58 -17.58
C VAL A 140 -31.77 -4.16 -18.89
N THR A 141 -32.79 -3.51 -19.48
CA THR A 141 -33.46 -3.98 -20.70
C THR A 141 -32.75 -3.56 -21.99
N SER A 142 -31.84 -2.60 -21.93
CA SER A 142 -31.08 -2.07 -23.06
C SER A 142 -29.73 -1.59 -22.56
N PRO A 143 -28.78 -2.51 -22.28
CA PRO A 143 -27.43 -2.13 -21.89
C PRO A 143 -26.78 -1.38 -23.06
N GLY A 144 -26.36 -0.13 -22.82
CA GLY A 144 -25.98 0.82 -23.87
C GLY A 144 -24.64 1.51 -23.65
N LEU A 145 -23.89 1.12 -22.62
CA LEU A 145 -22.57 1.68 -22.35
C LEU A 145 -21.54 1.15 -23.37
N PRO A 146 -20.46 1.90 -23.66
CA PRO A 146 -19.40 1.46 -24.57
C PRO A 146 -18.48 0.42 -23.92
N THR A 147 -19.05 -0.66 -23.40
CA THR A 147 -18.35 -1.80 -22.78
C THR A 147 -18.73 -3.10 -23.47
N ALA A 148 -17.98 -4.18 -23.24
CA ALA A 148 -18.17 -5.46 -23.95
C ALA A 148 -19.60 -6.03 -23.85
N ASN A 149 -20.33 -5.75 -22.75
CA ASN A 149 -21.69 -6.20 -22.52
C ASN A 149 -22.69 -5.06 -22.30
N GLY A 150 -22.27 -3.81 -22.52
CA GLY A 150 -23.08 -2.60 -22.34
C GLY A 150 -23.46 -2.26 -20.90
N ALA A 151 -22.92 -2.98 -19.91
CA ALA A 151 -23.07 -2.71 -18.49
C ALA A 151 -21.80 -2.06 -17.91
N PRO A 152 -21.87 -1.40 -16.74
CA PRO A 152 -20.69 -0.82 -16.13
C PRO A 152 -19.64 -1.88 -15.75
N GLN A 153 -18.37 -1.50 -15.81
CA GLN A 153 -17.19 -2.34 -15.66
C GLN A 153 -16.06 -1.64 -14.89
N ALA A 154 -16.38 -0.85 -13.86
CA ALA A 154 -15.39 -0.16 -13.03
C ALA A 154 -14.31 -1.12 -12.47
N ARG A 155 -13.09 -0.59 -12.36
CA ARG A 155 -11.87 -1.21 -11.82
C ARG A 155 -11.08 -0.16 -11.04
N TYR A 156 -10.23 -0.65 -10.12
CA TYR A 156 -9.29 0.18 -9.34
C TYR A 156 -9.95 1.42 -8.71
N PRO A 157 -11.02 1.26 -7.90
CA PRO A 157 -11.67 2.38 -7.26
C PRO A 157 -10.77 3.00 -6.18
N SER A 158 -10.63 4.32 -6.24
CA SER A 158 -9.94 5.13 -5.24
C SER A 158 -10.89 6.21 -4.70
N GLY A 159 -10.89 6.39 -3.38
CA GLY A 159 -11.53 7.51 -2.72
C GLY A 159 -10.52 8.63 -2.52
N VAL A 160 -10.88 9.86 -2.88
CA VAL A 160 -10.06 11.04 -2.62
C VAL A 160 -10.94 12.17 -2.09
N VAL A 161 -10.35 13.02 -1.25
CA VAL A 161 -11.07 14.13 -0.64
C VAL A 161 -10.13 15.24 -0.23
N SER A 162 -10.62 16.46 -0.37
CA SER A 162 -10.03 17.66 0.19
C SER A 162 -10.74 17.98 1.50
N SER A 163 -9.98 18.15 2.58
CA SER A 163 -10.48 18.58 3.89
C SER A 163 -10.89 20.06 3.89
N TYR A 164 -10.46 20.82 2.86
CA TYR A 164 -10.93 22.19 2.64
C TYR A 164 -12.30 22.26 1.94
N HIS A 165 -12.56 21.39 0.96
CA HIS A 165 -13.83 21.39 0.21
C HIS A 165 -14.85 20.38 0.74
N ASN A 166 -14.40 19.37 1.49
CA ASN A 166 -15.18 18.29 2.06
C ASN A 166 -16.13 17.63 1.06
N LYS A 167 -15.67 17.40 -0.19
CA LYS A 167 -16.44 16.72 -1.24
C LYS A 167 -15.90 15.33 -1.50
N ALA A 168 -16.67 14.32 -1.10
CA ALA A 168 -16.33 12.93 -1.40
C ALA A 168 -16.17 12.76 -2.91
N THR A 169 -14.99 12.32 -3.35
CA THR A 169 -14.68 12.15 -4.77
C THR A 169 -14.25 10.72 -5.03
N ALA A 170 -14.91 10.08 -5.99
CA ALA A 170 -14.56 8.74 -6.45
C ALA A 170 -13.79 8.84 -7.76
N VAL A 171 -12.66 8.15 -7.82
CA VAL A 171 -11.79 8.00 -9.00
C VAL A 171 -11.72 6.52 -9.35
N TRP A 172 -11.83 6.17 -10.64
CA TRP A 172 -11.71 4.78 -11.08
C TRP A 172 -11.30 4.66 -12.55
N ASN A 173 -10.95 3.45 -12.98
CA ASN A 173 -10.80 3.11 -14.40
C ASN A 173 -12.02 2.32 -14.87
N GLU A 174 -12.61 2.74 -15.98
CA GLU A 174 -13.74 2.07 -16.61
C GLU A 174 -13.22 1.11 -17.70
N TYR A 175 -13.62 -0.18 -17.65
CA TYR A 175 -13.26 -1.13 -18.70
C TYR A 175 -14.19 -1.00 -19.90
N THR A 176 -13.72 -0.29 -20.92
CA THR A 176 -14.50 0.02 -22.11
C THR A 176 -14.05 -0.77 -23.32
N THR A 177 -14.79 -0.64 -24.42
CA THR A 177 -14.35 -1.17 -25.72
C THR A 177 -13.08 -0.45 -26.19
N PRO A 178 -12.22 -1.10 -26.99
CA PRO A 178 -11.04 -0.49 -27.59
C PRO A 178 -11.29 0.88 -28.27
N ALA A 179 -12.46 1.06 -28.87
CA ALA A 179 -12.83 2.29 -29.58
C ALA A 179 -13.15 3.48 -28.66
N TYR A 180 -13.36 3.26 -27.36
CA TYR A 180 -13.69 4.33 -26.42
C TYR A 180 -12.48 4.73 -25.57
N GLY A 181 -11.75 3.75 -25.01
CA GLY A 181 -10.54 4.03 -24.22
C GLY A 181 -9.23 4.11 -25.01
N GLY A 182 -9.26 3.79 -26.29
CA GLY A 182 -8.19 4.17 -27.20
C GLY A 182 -7.06 3.20 -27.45
N GLY A 183 -7.12 2.00 -26.89
CA GLY A 183 -6.07 0.99 -27.04
C GLY A 183 -6.61 -0.44 -27.10
N SER A 184 -5.72 -1.40 -26.87
CA SER A 184 -6.05 -2.83 -26.93
C SER A 184 -6.89 -3.30 -25.73
N TYR A 185 -6.84 -2.58 -24.61
CA TYR A 185 -7.44 -2.98 -23.34
C TYR A 185 -8.52 -2.01 -22.82
N GLY A 186 -8.74 -0.85 -23.44
CA GLY A 186 -9.91 0.01 -23.24
C GLY A 186 -10.07 0.68 -21.87
N GLY A 187 -8.98 0.93 -21.14
CA GLY A 187 -9.01 1.63 -19.84
C GLY A 187 -9.29 3.12 -19.98
N VAL A 188 -10.27 3.63 -19.23
CA VAL A 188 -10.61 5.05 -19.21
C VAL A 188 -10.71 5.58 -17.78
N PRO A 189 -9.85 6.53 -17.38
CA PRO A 189 -9.89 7.09 -16.04
C PRO A 189 -11.02 8.12 -15.91
N MET A 190 -11.87 7.93 -14.92
CA MET A 190 -13.07 8.71 -14.67
C MET A 190 -13.16 9.13 -13.21
N TYR A 191 -13.92 10.19 -12.96
CA TYR A 191 -14.28 10.62 -11.62
C TYR A 191 -15.73 11.09 -11.52
N SER A 192 -16.21 11.17 -10.29
CA SER A 192 -17.44 11.83 -9.89
C SER A 192 -17.31 12.29 -8.43
N TYR A 193 -18.01 13.35 -8.05
CA TYR A 193 -17.93 13.93 -6.71
C TYR A 193 -19.30 14.18 -6.12
N ASP A 194 -19.40 14.18 -4.81
CA ASP A 194 -20.64 14.49 -4.10
C ASP A 194 -20.91 16.00 -4.08
N PHE A 195 -22.16 16.40 -4.30
CA PHE A 195 -22.57 17.79 -4.14
C PHE A 195 -22.62 18.21 -2.67
N PHE A 196 -22.90 17.27 -1.76
CA PHE A 196 -22.97 17.50 -0.32
C PHE A 196 -21.60 17.39 0.36
N GLY A 197 -21.52 17.87 1.60
CA GLY A 197 -20.31 17.69 2.40
C GLY A 197 -20.15 16.24 2.90
N VAL A 198 -18.93 15.80 3.17
CA VAL A 198 -18.64 14.47 3.72
C VAL A 198 -19.29 14.26 5.09
N GLY A 199 -20.24 13.34 5.22
CA GLY A 199 -20.95 13.12 6.49
C GLY A 199 -22.32 13.77 6.55
N GLU A 200 -22.74 14.38 5.44
CA GLU A 200 -24.14 14.67 5.14
C GLU A 200 -24.77 13.57 4.27
N ASN A 201 -25.99 13.86 3.81
CA ASN A 201 -26.63 13.19 2.68
C ASN A 201 -25.68 13.05 1.48
N SER A 202 -25.98 12.16 0.54
CA SER A 202 -25.12 11.93 -0.62
C SER A 202 -25.88 12.12 -1.92
N ASN A 203 -25.23 12.73 -2.92
CA ASN A 203 -25.74 12.90 -4.28
C ASN A 203 -24.57 13.24 -5.22
N PHE A 204 -24.17 12.27 -6.04
CA PHE A 204 -23.00 12.40 -6.89
C PHE A 204 -23.29 13.16 -8.19
N SER A 205 -22.28 13.86 -8.68
CA SER A 205 -22.26 14.54 -9.97
C SER A 205 -22.37 13.54 -11.12
N GLY A 206 -22.65 14.06 -12.32
CA GLY A 206 -22.40 13.28 -13.54
C GLY A 206 -20.93 12.86 -13.61
N ILE A 207 -20.68 11.72 -14.24
CA ILE A 207 -19.32 11.20 -14.47
C ILE A 207 -18.56 12.14 -15.39
N GLN A 208 -17.27 12.31 -15.12
CA GLN A 208 -16.36 13.14 -15.88
C GLN A 208 -15.07 12.36 -16.16
N HIS A 209 -14.37 12.71 -17.24
CA HIS A 209 -13.05 12.15 -17.54
C HIS A 209 -11.98 12.81 -16.68
N ILE A 210 -10.99 12.02 -16.26
CA ILE A 210 -9.75 12.55 -15.66
C ILE A 210 -8.74 12.93 -16.74
N ASN A 211 -8.68 12.15 -17.83
CA ASN A 211 -7.79 12.43 -18.95
C ASN A 211 -8.43 13.46 -19.90
N GLU A 212 -7.81 14.64 -20.06
CA GLU A 212 -8.26 15.68 -20.99
C GLU A 212 -8.36 15.17 -22.44
N GLY A 213 -7.48 14.25 -22.84
CA GLY A 213 -7.52 13.58 -24.15
C GLY A 213 -8.80 12.77 -24.39
N CYS A 214 -9.60 12.48 -23.37
CA CYS A 214 -10.90 11.81 -23.49
C CYS A 214 -12.10 12.78 -23.56
N VAL A 215 -11.93 14.08 -23.30
CA VAL A 215 -13.05 15.02 -23.06
C VAL A 215 -13.93 15.26 -24.29
N ASN A 216 -13.48 14.89 -25.49
CA ASN A 216 -14.24 15.03 -26.73
C ASN A 216 -14.30 13.74 -27.56
N LEU A 217 -14.40 12.56 -26.94
CA LEU A 217 -14.47 11.29 -27.67
C LEU A 217 -15.64 11.25 -28.66
N ASN A 218 -15.39 11.54 -29.94
CA ASN A 218 -16.35 11.25 -30.99
C ASN A 218 -16.29 9.78 -31.36
N THR A 219 -17.02 8.97 -30.58
CA THR A 219 -17.15 7.52 -30.79
C THR A 219 -17.65 7.14 -32.20
N SER A 220 -18.29 8.06 -32.94
CA SER A 220 -18.72 7.83 -34.32
C SER A 220 -17.61 8.00 -35.37
N GLN A 221 -16.51 8.67 -35.00
CA GLN A 221 -15.34 8.92 -35.85
C GLN A 221 -14.12 8.07 -35.47
N GLY A 222 -14.23 7.26 -34.41
CA GLY A 222 -13.14 6.42 -33.91
C GLY A 222 -12.05 7.20 -33.18
N GLU A 223 -12.40 8.37 -32.63
CA GLU A 223 -11.51 9.12 -31.75
C GLU A 223 -11.29 8.37 -30.45
N VAL A 224 -10.08 8.47 -29.93
CA VAL A 224 -9.54 7.70 -28.82
C VAL A 224 -8.89 8.65 -27.83
N CYS A 225 -8.80 8.25 -26.56
CA CYS A 225 -8.08 9.01 -25.55
C CYS A 225 -6.59 9.16 -25.93
N ASP A 226 -5.99 10.28 -25.54
CA ASP A 226 -4.55 10.56 -25.70
C ASP A 226 -3.96 11.00 -24.35
N PRO A 227 -3.05 10.24 -23.73
CA PRO A 227 -2.61 8.91 -24.14
C PRO A 227 -3.74 7.88 -23.96
N PRO A 228 -3.74 6.80 -24.75
CA PRO A 228 -4.77 5.78 -24.69
C PRO A 228 -4.59 4.81 -23.52
N ASP A 229 -5.68 4.13 -23.16
CA ASP A 229 -5.68 2.89 -22.38
C ASP A 229 -5.02 3.01 -21.00
N LEU A 230 -5.31 4.11 -20.31
CA LEU A 230 -4.81 4.38 -18.97
C LEU A 230 -5.53 3.48 -17.95
N TRP A 231 -4.74 2.60 -17.31
CA TRP A 231 -5.13 1.61 -16.31
C TRP A 231 -4.38 1.81 -14.99
N ASN A 232 -4.79 1.07 -13.95
CA ASN A 232 -4.13 1.00 -12.64
C ASN A 232 -3.91 2.39 -12.01
N GLY A 233 -5.00 3.12 -11.78
CA GLY A 233 -4.94 4.48 -11.26
C GLY A 233 -4.65 4.58 -9.77
N ASN A 234 -3.53 5.23 -9.41
CA ASN A 234 -3.29 5.73 -8.05
C ASN A 234 -3.60 7.24 -8.01
N ALA A 235 -4.45 7.68 -7.08
CA ALA A 235 -4.89 9.06 -7.01
C ALA A 235 -4.79 9.63 -5.59
N GLN A 236 -4.35 10.87 -5.51
CA GLN A 236 -4.20 11.64 -4.28
C GLN A 236 -4.85 13.02 -4.46
N MET A 237 -5.54 13.51 -3.43
CA MET A 237 -5.94 14.91 -3.34
C MET A 237 -5.08 15.62 -2.30
N VAL A 238 -4.52 16.76 -2.67
CA VAL A 238 -3.60 17.55 -1.86
C VAL A 238 -4.24 18.89 -1.54
N ASP A 239 -4.43 19.15 -0.25
CA ASP A 239 -4.77 20.48 0.27
C ASP A 239 -3.48 21.29 0.42
N GLY A 240 -3.16 22.11 -0.58
CA GLY A 240 -1.92 22.87 -0.59
C GLY A 240 -1.90 23.99 0.46
N SER A 241 -0.75 24.19 1.10
CA SER A 241 -0.50 25.29 2.05
C SER A 241 -0.54 26.65 1.37
N ASP A 242 -0.43 26.66 0.04
CA ASP A 242 -0.68 27.81 -0.84
C ASP A 242 -2.18 28.15 -1.04
N GLY A 243 -3.08 27.38 -0.44
CA GLY A 243 -4.54 27.58 -0.47
C GLY A 243 -5.23 26.98 -1.69
N SER A 244 -4.52 26.24 -2.55
CA SER A 244 -5.10 25.57 -3.71
C SER A 244 -5.19 24.06 -3.48
N VAL A 245 -6.32 23.49 -3.88
CA VAL A 245 -6.54 22.04 -3.82
C VAL A 245 -6.20 21.42 -5.17
N ARG A 246 -5.44 20.32 -5.15
CA ARG A 246 -4.97 19.64 -6.36
C ARG A 246 -5.31 18.16 -6.32
N LEU A 247 -5.70 17.59 -7.47
CA LEU A 247 -5.71 16.16 -7.71
C LEU A 247 -4.43 15.77 -8.44
N LEU A 248 -3.77 14.72 -7.97
CA LEU A 248 -2.66 14.04 -8.65
C LEU A 248 -3.12 12.60 -8.91
N ALA A 249 -2.94 12.10 -10.13
CA ALA A 249 -3.36 10.75 -10.49
C ALA A 249 -2.38 10.10 -11.48
N ALA A 250 -1.77 9.00 -11.07
CA ALA A 250 -0.83 8.23 -11.86
C ALA A 250 -1.49 7.02 -12.50
N TYR A 251 -1.16 6.75 -13.77
CA TYR A 251 -1.72 5.66 -14.55
C TYR A 251 -0.66 4.94 -15.38
N THR A 252 -0.87 3.65 -15.61
CA THR A 252 -0.12 2.85 -16.59
C THR A 252 -0.91 2.72 -17.88
N SER A 253 -0.35 3.12 -19.02
CA SER A 253 -0.96 2.81 -20.32
C SER A 253 -0.73 1.35 -20.68
N TRP A 254 -1.80 0.61 -21.00
CA TRP A 254 -1.69 -0.77 -21.52
C TRP A 254 -1.79 -0.82 -23.04
N ALA A 255 -1.85 0.33 -23.70
CA ALA A 255 -1.86 0.36 -25.15
C ALA A 255 -0.55 -0.25 -25.68
N ALA A 256 -0.67 -1.18 -26.62
CA ALA A 256 0.50 -1.91 -27.14
C ALA A 256 1.57 -0.96 -27.74
N ALA A 257 1.16 0.20 -28.25
CA ALA A 257 2.07 1.22 -28.77
C ALA A 257 2.81 2.00 -27.67
N GLU A 258 2.25 2.05 -26.45
CA GLU A 258 2.81 2.77 -25.32
C GLU A 258 3.77 1.91 -24.49
N ASN A 259 3.81 0.59 -24.70
CA ASN A 259 4.76 -0.31 -24.03
C ASN A 259 4.88 -0.07 -22.51
N TYR A 260 3.72 0.02 -21.83
CA TYR A 260 3.60 0.24 -20.40
C TYR A 260 4.08 1.59 -19.86
N SER A 261 4.15 2.64 -20.70
CA SER A 261 4.39 4.01 -20.25
C SER A 261 3.49 4.43 -19.11
N LYS A 262 4.06 5.15 -18.15
CA LYS A 262 3.39 5.69 -16.98
C LYS A 262 3.15 7.19 -17.17
N TYR A 263 1.97 7.64 -16.80
CA TYR A 263 1.56 9.03 -16.92
C TYR A 263 1.05 9.58 -15.60
N MET A 264 1.43 10.81 -15.28
CA MET A 264 0.82 11.60 -14.21
C MET A 264 -0.20 12.56 -14.82
N ILE A 265 -1.39 12.62 -14.24
CA ILE A 265 -2.40 13.63 -14.55
C ILE A 265 -2.56 14.49 -13.31
N ARG A 266 -2.36 15.80 -13.47
CA ARG A 266 -2.56 16.78 -12.41
C ARG A 266 -3.81 17.58 -12.69
N SER A 267 -4.41 18.16 -11.65
CA SER A 267 -5.41 19.20 -11.83
C SER A 267 -4.76 20.57 -11.86
N ILE A 268 -5.26 21.45 -12.72
CA ILE A 268 -5.00 22.88 -12.67
C ILE A 268 -5.59 23.47 -11.38
N ASN A 269 -6.79 23.03 -10.99
CA ASN A 269 -7.45 23.39 -9.75
C ASN A 269 -8.61 22.43 -9.45
N VAL A 270 -8.95 22.28 -8.17
CA VAL A 270 -10.21 21.68 -7.70
C VAL A 270 -11.09 22.77 -7.11
N THR A 271 -12.37 22.80 -7.45
CA THR A 271 -13.32 23.79 -6.91
C THR A 271 -14.64 23.14 -6.57
N ASN A 272 -14.94 23.03 -5.27
CA ASN A 272 -16.19 22.43 -4.78
C ASN A 272 -16.44 21.04 -5.40
N GLY A 273 -15.40 20.19 -5.38
CA GLY A 273 -15.39 18.84 -5.94
C GLY A 273 -15.15 18.76 -7.46
N TYR A 274 -15.41 19.83 -8.22
CA TYR A 274 -15.11 19.85 -9.65
C TYR A 274 -13.59 19.91 -9.89
N VAL A 275 -13.05 18.95 -10.64
CA VAL A 275 -11.63 18.88 -11.00
C VAL A 275 -11.41 19.44 -12.39
N SER A 276 -10.65 20.53 -12.50
CA SER A 276 -10.12 21.01 -13.77
C SER A 276 -8.82 20.26 -14.08
N VAL A 277 -8.91 19.23 -14.89
CA VAL A 277 -7.79 18.36 -15.27
C VAL A 277 -6.82 19.08 -16.20
N ASP A 278 -5.54 18.77 -16.07
CA ASP A 278 -4.45 19.18 -16.96
C ASP A 278 -4.08 18.04 -17.92
N ALA A 279 -3.22 18.33 -18.89
CA ALA A 279 -2.72 17.35 -19.84
C ALA A 279 -1.92 16.24 -19.11
N PRO A 280 -2.08 14.97 -19.51
CA PRO A 280 -1.26 13.88 -19.00
C PRO A 280 0.23 14.08 -19.34
N GLU A 281 1.08 13.92 -18.33
CA GLU A 281 2.53 14.04 -18.42
C GLU A 281 3.19 12.68 -18.38
N PHE A 282 4.12 12.40 -19.30
CA PHE A 282 4.92 11.17 -19.26
C PHE A 282 5.82 11.18 -18.03
N TRP A 283 5.82 10.08 -17.28
CA TRP A 283 6.57 10.00 -16.03
C TRP A 283 7.71 8.97 -16.05
N GLN A 284 7.42 7.78 -16.57
CA GLN A 284 8.30 6.63 -16.44
C GLN A 284 8.02 5.62 -17.55
N GLN A 285 9.08 5.06 -18.13
CA GLN A 285 9.02 3.83 -18.93
C GLN A 285 10.41 3.23 -18.99
N ASP A 286 10.51 1.91 -18.76
CA ASP A 286 11.81 1.27 -18.55
C ASP A 286 12.82 1.50 -19.69
N SER A 287 12.34 1.53 -20.93
CA SER A 287 13.19 1.73 -22.12
C SER A 287 13.50 3.19 -22.44
N LEU A 288 12.78 4.15 -21.85
CA LEU A 288 12.94 5.59 -22.09
C LEU A 288 13.56 6.34 -20.91
N ASP A 289 13.56 5.72 -19.72
CA ASP A 289 14.34 6.21 -18.59
C ASP A 289 15.83 6.06 -18.92
N GLN A 290 16.48 7.20 -19.16
CA GLN A 290 17.84 7.26 -19.67
C GLN A 290 18.71 8.24 -18.88
N ASP A 291 20.01 7.98 -18.88
CA ASP A 291 21.03 8.92 -18.41
C ASP A 291 21.21 10.09 -19.39
N ASP A 292 22.05 11.06 -19.00
CA ASP A 292 22.34 12.26 -19.81
C ASP A 292 23.07 11.98 -21.14
N THR A 293 23.50 10.73 -21.37
CA THR A 293 24.10 10.26 -22.62
C THR A 293 23.18 9.35 -23.45
N GLY A 294 21.98 9.05 -22.94
CA GLY A 294 20.98 8.22 -23.62
C GLY A 294 21.09 6.72 -23.37
N ASN A 295 21.87 6.26 -22.38
CA ASN A 295 21.85 4.84 -21.97
C ASN A 295 20.69 4.62 -21.01
N CYS A 296 20.08 3.44 -21.01
CA CYS A 296 18.95 3.22 -20.12
C CYS A 296 19.41 3.03 -18.66
N LEU A 297 18.50 3.29 -17.72
CA LEU A 297 18.81 3.28 -16.30
C LEU A 297 18.63 1.91 -15.63
N TRP A 298 17.76 1.06 -16.17
CA TRP A 298 17.34 -0.18 -15.51
C TRP A 298 17.95 -1.42 -16.15
N TYR A 299 18.06 -2.49 -15.37
CA TYR A 299 18.59 -3.77 -15.82
C TYR A 299 17.85 -4.26 -17.09
N ASP A 300 18.62 -4.66 -18.10
CA ASP A 300 18.14 -5.07 -19.43
C ASP A 300 17.20 -4.06 -20.15
N CYS A 301 17.09 -2.82 -19.66
CA CYS A 301 16.14 -1.82 -20.14
C CYS A 301 14.68 -2.31 -20.15
N THR A 302 14.32 -3.20 -19.22
CA THR A 302 13.02 -3.87 -19.19
C THR A 302 12.68 -4.39 -17.80
N GLY A 303 11.39 -4.45 -17.47
CA GLY A 303 10.69 -5.53 -16.74
C GLY A 303 11.11 -5.89 -15.31
N TYR A 304 12.22 -5.38 -14.79
CA TYR A 304 12.74 -5.61 -13.44
C TYR A 304 12.55 -4.39 -12.54
N THR A 305 11.69 -3.46 -12.93
CA THR A 305 11.34 -2.27 -12.18
C THR A 305 9.94 -2.45 -11.58
N GLY A 306 9.80 -2.17 -10.28
CA GLY A 306 8.51 -2.12 -9.60
C GLY A 306 7.59 -1.06 -10.20
N GLN A 307 6.28 -1.19 -9.97
CA GLN A 307 5.34 -0.17 -10.42
C GLN A 307 5.62 1.12 -9.63
N PRO A 308 5.66 2.30 -10.27
CA PRO A 308 5.95 3.54 -9.55
C PRO A 308 4.80 3.90 -8.61
N ASP A 309 5.18 4.42 -7.45
CA ASP A 309 4.28 4.99 -6.47
C ASP A 309 4.72 6.42 -6.10
N PHE A 310 3.82 7.21 -5.51
CA PHE A 310 4.08 8.60 -5.19
C PHE A 310 3.28 9.13 -4.01
N HIS A 311 3.84 10.14 -3.36
CA HIS A 311 3.11 10.96 -2.40
C HIS A 311 3.65 12.38 -2.35
N VAL A 312 2.75 13.36 -2.31
CA VAL A 312 3.05 14.78 -2.16
C VAL A 312 2.38 15.33 -0.90
N ASN A 313 3.11 16.03 -0.04
CA ASN A 313 2.56 16.65 1.16
C ASN A 313 1.88 18.01 0.87
N SER A 314 1.30 18.64 1.89
CA SER A 314 0.62 19.92 1.75
C SER A 314 1.51 21.08 1.33
N ASP A 315 2.83 21.00 1.52
CA ASP A 315 3.77 22.05 1.10
C ASP A 315 4.26 21.89 -0.34
N GLY A 316 3.81 20.83 -1.02
CA GLY A 316 4.20 20.52 -2.39
C GLY A 316 5.49 19.73 -2.50
N ILE A 317 6.10 19.35 -1.38
CA ILE A 317 7.24 18.44 -1.35
C ILE A 317 6.71 17.02 -1.49
N GLY A 318 7.35 16.24 -2.37
CA GLY A 318 6.94 14.86 -2.57
C GLY A 318 8.00 14.03 -3.28
N TYR A 319 7.73 12.74 -3.32
CA TYR A 319 8.59 11.78 -3.97
C TYR A 319 7.77 10.87 -4.89
N MET A 320 8.40 10.48 -5.99
CA MET A 320 8.00 9.32 -6.77
C MET A 320 9.10 8.32 -6.69
N ALA A 321 8.73 7.07 -6.46
CA ALA A 321 9.66 5.98 -6.25
C ALA A 321 9.41 4.85 -7.24
N VAL A 322 10.48 4.12 -7.52
CA VAL A 322 10.49 2.78 -8.10
C VAL A 322 11.52 1.93 -7.35
N THR A 323 11.29 0.64 -7.22
CA THR A 323 12.35 -0.30 -6.79
C THR A 323 12.88 -1.04 -8.00
N SER A 324 14.20 -1.14 -8.17
CA SER A 324 14.79 -1.79 -9.35
C SER A 324 16.23 -2.23 -9.10
N TYR A 325 16.81 -2.91 -10.09
CA TYR A 325 18.26 -3.01 -10.30
C TYR A 325 18.71 -1.93 -11.29
N GLY A 326 19.86 -1.32 -11.04
CA GLY A 326 20.51 -0.44 -12.01
C GLY A 326 20.97 -1.22 -13.25
N ALA A 327 21.02 -0.57 -14.41
CA ALA A 327 21.44 -1.19 -15.68
C ALA A 327 22.79 -1.92 -15.63
N ASP A 328 23.72 -1.44 -14.79
CA ASP A 328 25.07 -1.99 -14.66
C ASP A 328 25.30 -2.70 -13.32
N SER A 329 24.23 -3.10 -12.60
CA SER A 329 24.29 -3.71 -11.27
C SER A 329 25.05 -5.04 -11.19
N ASP A 330 25.48 -5.61 -12.32
CA ASP A 330 26.38 -6.77 -12.34
C ASP A 330 27.87 -6.36 -12.17
N THR A 331 28.18 -5.08 -12.34
CA THR A 331 29.57 -4.59 -12.45
C THR A 331 29.83 -3.24 -11.77
N GLU A 332 28.79 -2.45 -11.51
CA GLU A 332 28.88 -1.13 -10.87
C GLU A 332 27.75 -0.94 -9.86
N HIS A 333 28.00 -0.16 -8.81
CA HIS A 333 26.99 0.20 -7.82
C HIS A 333 25.82 1.01 -8.45
N PRO A 334 24.59 0.87 -7.93
CA PRO A 334 24.21 -0.07 -6.87
C PRO A 334 24.08 -1.51 -7.38
N PHE A 335 24.65 -2.46 -6.63
CA PHE A 335 24.55 -3.90 -6.87
C PHE A 335 23.22 -4.46 -6.37
N SER A 336 22.72 -3.94 -5.25
CA SER A 336 21.48 -4.41 -4.64
C SER A 336 20.24 -3.88 -5.36
N HIS A 337 19.17 -4.69 -5.32
CA HIS A 337 17.84 -4.19 -5.69
C HIS A 337 17.38 -3.19 -4.64
N THR A 338 17.25 -1.92 -5.04
CA THR A 338 17.10 -0.79 -4.13
C THR A 338 15.98 0.14 -4.56
N LEU A 339 15.68 1.12 -3.71
CA LEU A 339 14.75 2.22 -3.98
C LEU A 339 15.46 3.28 -4.83
N PHE A 340 14.85 3.65 -5.94
CA PHE A 340 15.17 4.83 -6.74
C PHE A 340 14.01 5.82 -6.67
N PHE A 341 14.28 7.11 -6.54
CA PHE A 341 13.23 8.11 -6.38
C PHE A 341 13.58 9.48 -6.98
N LYS A 342 12.54 10.21 -7.39
CA LYS A 342 12.61 11.62 -7.80
C LYS A 342 11.89 12.49 -6.79
N LYS A 343 12.38 13.71 -6.59
CA LYS A 343 11.79 14.72 -5.69
C LYS A 343 11.00 15.76 -6.49
N THR A 344 9.88 16.20 -5.95
CA THR A 344 9.17 17.43 -6.35
C THR A 344 9.10 18.40 -5.17
N GLU A 345 9.06 19.69 -5.46
CA GLU A 345 8.87 20.78 -4.47
C GLU A 345 7.74 21.73 -4.90
N ASP A 346 6.97 21.36 -5.93
CA ASP A 346 5.97 22.18 -6.60
C ASP A 346 4.71 21.38 -6.93
N TYR A 347 4.32 20.48 -6.02
CA TYR A 347 3.10 19.67 -6.14
C TYR A 347 3.10 18.73 -7.36
N GLY A 348 4.28 18.27 -7.77
CA GLY A 348 4.46 17.41 -8.93
C GLY A 348 4.43 18.14 -10.27
N GLU A 349 4.51 19.47 -10.30
CA GLU A 349 4.69 20.24 -11.55
C GLU A 349 6.02 19.92 -12.21
N THR A 350 7.07 19.74 -11.42
CA THR A 350 8.38 19.26 -11.88
C THR A 350 8.92 18.20 -10.93
N TRP A 351 9.77 17.33 -11.49
CA TRP A 351 10.49 16.29 -10.78
C TRP A 351 11.98 16.47 -11.03
N SER A 352 12.81 16.05 -10.07
CA SER A 352 14.27 16.07 -10.20
C SER A 352 14.71 15.44 -11.53
N SER A 353 15.56 16.18 -12.25
CA SER A 353 15.99 15.85 -13.61
C SER A 353 17.51 15.77 -13.77
N ASP A 354 18.23 16.18 -12.73
CA ASP A 354 19.68 16.24 -12.64
C ASP A 354 20.14 15.71 -11.28
N GLY A 355 21.41 15.31 -11.20
CA GLY A 355 21.94 14.62 -10.03
C GLY A 355 21.45 13.17 -9.91
N GLY A 356 21.74 12.55 -8.76
CA GLY A 356 21.39 11.16 -8.49
C GLY A 356 22.14 10.15 -9.37
N TYR A 357 21.56 8.96 -9.48
CA TYR A 357 22.03 7.84 -10.29
C TYR A 357 22.18 8.27 -11.75
N LYS A 358 23.42 8.21 -12.25
CA LYS A 358 23.80 8.58 -13.62
C LYS A 358 23.26 9.94 -14.09
N ASN A 359 23.16 10.91 -13.17
CA ASN A 359 22.68 12.26 -13.47
C ASN A 359 21.26 12.30 -14.09
N SER A 360 20.43 11.30 -13.78
CA SER A 360 19.06 11.16 -14.34
C SER A 360 17.98 11.86 -13.51
N GLY A 361 18.36 12.40 -12.35
CA GLY A 361 17.44 12.91 -11.33
C GLY A 361 16.85 11.83 -10.42
N TYR A 362 17.07 10.53 -10.68
CA TYR A 362 16.73 9.46 -9.74
C TYR A 362 17.80 9.35 -8.65
N HIS A 363 17.48 9.71 -7.43
CA HIS A 363 18.28 9.42 -6.24
C HIS A 363 17.99 7.98 -5.76
N TYR A 364 18.82 7.42 -4.88
CA TYR A 364 18.67 6.03 -4.45
C TYR A 364 19.28 5.77 -3.07
N ILE A 365 18.90 4.64 -2.45
CA ILE A 365 19.59 4.13 -1.25
C ILE A 365 20.80 3.32 -1.71
N SER A 366 22.00 3.74 -1.32
CA SER A 366 23.26 3.08 -1.72
C SER A 366 23.43 1.73 -1.04
N ASP A 367 24.26 0.85 -1.64
CA ASP A 367 24.62 -0.43 -1.02
C ASP A 367 25.30 -0.23 0.34
N GLU A 368 26.17 0.77 0.47
CA GLU A 368 26.80 1.11 1.75
C GLU A 368 25.76 1.42 2.84
N VAL A 369 24.72 2.19 2.51
CA VAL A 369 23.64 2.49 3.45
C VAL A 369 22.84 1.23 3.77
N LEU A 370 22.46 0.42 2.78
CA LEU A 370 21.73 -0.83 3.02
C LEU A 370 22.54 -1.80 3.89
N ASN A 371 23.84 -1.92 3.67
CA ASN A 371 24.74 -2.76 4.45
C ASN A 371 24.88 -2.25 5.88
N GLN A 372 25.04 -0.94 6.07
CA GLN A 372 25.08 -0.34 7.41
C GLN A 372 23.78 -0.53 8.19
N LEU A 373 22.63 -0.31 7.54
CA LEU A 373 21.31 -0.45 8.16
C LEU A 373 21.05 -1.90 8.58
N SER A 374 21.34 -2.86 7.70
CA SER A 374 21.14 -4.29 7.96
C SER A 374 22.12 -4.87 8.98
N ASP A 375 23.40 -4.51 8.91
CA ASP A 375 24.41 -4.90 9.92
C ASP A 375 24.02 -4.37 11.30
N SER A 376 23.50 -3.15 11.38
CA SER A 376 23.01 -2.56 12.64
C SER A 376 21.85 -3.37 13.23
N LEU A 377 20.86 -3.77 12.42
CA LEU A 377 19.74 -4.61 12.86
C LEU A 377 20.20 -6.01 13.29
N LEU A 378 20.98 -6.68 12.46
CA LEU A 378 21.50 -8.02 12.76
C LEU A 378 22.35 -8.01 14.04
N THR A 379 23.18 -6.98 14.23
CA THR A 379 23.95 -6.78 15.45
C THR A 379 23.05 -6.56 16.65
N LEU A 380 22.03 -5.70 16.55
CA LEU A 380 21.05 -5.46 17.62
C LEU A 380 20.39 -6.77 18.08
N TRP A 381 19.87 -7.54 17.12
CA TRP A 381 19.19 -8.81 17.43
C TRP A 381 20.14 -9.84 18.03
N SER A 382 21.40 -9.88 17.58
CA SER A 382 22.43 -10.80 18.07
C SER A 382 22.96 -10.46 19.47
N LEU A 383 22.85 -9.18 19.88
CA LEU A 383 23.28 -8.72 21.21
C LEU A 383 22.25 -9.02 22.30
N ASP A 384 20.98 -9.18 21.94
CA ASP A 384 19.90 -9.55 22.88
C ASP A 384 18.98 -10.64 22.30
N PRO A 385 19.48 -11.88 22.15
CA PRO A 385 18.70 -13.00 21.60
C PRO A 385 17.43 -13.32 22.39
N ASP A 386 17.40 -13.06 23.69
CA ASP A 386 16.23 -13.37 24.53
C ASP A 386 15.05 -12.44 24.17
N THR A 387 15.31 -11.16 23.93
CA THR A 387 14.30 -10.21 23.44
C THR A 387 13.94 -10.49 21.99
N TYR A 388 14.92 -10.84 21.16
CA TYR A 388 14.77 -11.01 19.71
C TYR A 388 14.79 -12.48 19.28
N TYR A 389 14.13 -13.36 20.04
CA TYR A 389 14.12 -14.83 19.85
C TYR A 389 13.64 -15.32 18.47
N ASN A 390 12.92 -14.47 17.74
CA ASN A 390 12.34 -14.74 16.42
C ASN A 390 12.99 -13.93 15.28
N HIS A 391 14.16 -13.34 15.55
CA HIS A 391 14.95 -12.57 14.58
C HIS A 391 16.24 -13.31 14.23
N PRO A 392 16.87 -12.98 13.10
CA PRO A 392 18.10 -13.61 12.70
C PRO A 392 19.28 -13.14 13.54
N TRP A 393 20.20 -14.06 13.83
CA TRP A 393 21.40 -13.78 14.61
C TRP A 393 22.68 -14.13 13.86
N TYR A 394 23.69 -13.29 14.06
CA TYR A 394 25.03 -13.61 13.67
C TYR A 394 25.56 -14.84 14.43
N PRO A 395 26.49 -15.61 13.83
CA PRO A 395 27.02 -16.84 14.43
C PRO A 395 27.68 -16.66 15.80
N TRP A 396 28.05 -15.42 16.16
CA TRP A 396 28.70 -15.10 17.43
C TRP A 396 27.72 -14.79 18.58
N ALA A 397 26.41 -14.71 18.32
CA ALA A 397 25.40 -14.40 19.33
C ALA A 397 25.49 -15.36 20.54
N GLN A 398 25.22 -14.83 21.73
CA GLN A 398 25.36 -15.55 23.00
C GLN A 398 24.03 -15.58 23.75
N CYS A 399 23.64 -16.75 24.23
CA CYS A 399 22.43 -16.97 25.03
C CYS A 399 22.81 -17.40 26.44
N THR A 400 21.90 -17.19 27.40
CA THR A 400 22.10 -17.63 28.79
C THR A 400 21.00 -18.61 29.19
N ASP A 401 21.36 -19.78 29.70
CA ASP A 401 20.38 -20.77 30.17
C ASP A 401 19.73 -20.40 31.51
N GLU A 402 18.72 -21.17 31.94
CA GLU A 402 18.00 -20.97 33.22
C GLU A 402 18.94 -21.04 34.45
N ASP A 403 20.10 -21.69 34.33
CA ASP A 403 21.10 -21.83 35.38
C ASP A 403 22.15 -20.69 35.37
N GLY A 404 22.05 -19.75 34.42
CA GLY A 404 22.93 -18.59 34.27
C GLY A 404 24.22 -18.84 33.49
N SER A 405 24.31 -19.93 32.73
CA SER A 405 25.48 -20.27 31.91
C SER A 405 25.33 -19.71 30.48
N THR A 406 26.35 -19.01 30.01
CA THR A 406 26.38 -18.44 28.65
C THR A 406 26.96 -19.43 27.62
N TYR A 407 26.35 -19.53 26.45
CA TYR A 407 26.80 -20.34 25.32
C TYR A 407 26.50 -19.66 23.97
N THR A 408 27.27 -20.00 22.93
CA THR A 408 27.02 -19.51 21.57
C THR A 408 25.73 -20.11 21.01
N CYS A 409 24.82 -19.26 20.57
CA CYS A 409 23.51 -19.64 20.04
C CYS A 409 23.19 -18.97 18.69
N GLY A 410 24.17 -18.32 18.05
CA GLY A 410 24.01 -17.73 16.73
C GLY A 410 23.54 -18.71 15.66
N ASP A 411 22.87 -18.19 14.64
CA ASP A 411 22.22 -19.02 13.64
C ASP A 411 23.22 -19.68 12.69
N THR A 412 22.85 -20.88 12.24
CA THR A 412 23.52 -21.59 11.15
C THR A 412 22.46 -22.23 10.28
N ILE A 413 22.38 -21.80 9.03
CA ILE A 413 21.40 -22.29 8.08
C ILE A 413 22.05 -23.44 7.29
N ASN A 414 21.29 -24.52 7.13
CA ASN A 414 21.72 -25.71 6.38
C ASN A 414 20.65 -26.08 5.38
N PHE A 415 21.05 -26.39 4.15
CA PHE A 415 20.15 -26.89 3.12
C PHE A 415 20.35 -28.40 2.93
N SER A 416 19.28 -29.12 2.56
CA SER A 416 19.35 -30.58 2.44
C SER A 416 20.25 -31.08 1.30
N ASP A 417 20.50 -30.21 0.32
CA ASP A 417 21.24 -30.47 -0.91
C ASP A 417 22.64 -29.80 -0.94
N ASP A 418 22.99 -29.04 0.10
CA ASP A 418 24.32 -28.44 0.27
C ASP A 418 24.90 -28.80 1.65
N SER A 419 26.12 -29.32 1.69
CA SER A 419 26.80 -29.68 2.94
C SER A 419 27.46 -28.50 3.64
N SER A 420 27.42 -27.31 3.04
CA SER A 420 28.05 -26.10 3.56
C SER A 420 27.11 -25.38 4.51
N ASN A 421 27.70 -24.65 5.46
CA ASN A 421 26.94 -23.77 6.33
C ASN A 421 26.65 -22.45 5.61
N PHE A 422 25.51 -21.86 5.94
CA PHE A 422 25.14 -20.51 5.52
C PHE A 422 24.91 -19.64 6.76
N TYR A 423 25.31 -18.38 6.66
CA TYR A 423 25.14 -17.40 7.73
C TYR A 423 24.53 -16.12 7.19
N TYR A 424 23.81 -15.39 8.04
CA TYR A 424 23.37 -14.04 7.71
C TYR A 424 24.55 -13.14 7.44
N THR A 425 24.42 -12.31 6.40
CA THR A 425 25.41 -11.30 6.00
C THR A 425 24.69 -9.97 5.82
N PRO A 426 25.37 -8.82 6.04
CA PRO A 426 24.81 -7.52 5.67
C PRO A 426 24.33 -7.47 4.22
N GLY A 427 23.36 -6.60 3.99
CA GLY A 427 22.70 -6.35 2.71
C GLY A 427 21.24 -6.83 2.71
N LEU A 428 20.41 -6.11 1.97
CA LEU A 428 18.97 -6.33 1.89
C LEU A 428 18.50 -6.22 0.44
N PHE A 429 17.58 -7.11 0.08
CA PHE A 429 16.83 -7.00 -1.17
C PHE A 429 15.52 -6.28 -0.88
N LEU A 430 15.36 -5.06 -1.40
CA LEU A 430 14.11 -4.29 -1.28
C LEU A 430 13.09 -4.80 -2.29
N GLY A 431 11.90 -5.20 -1.87
CA GLY A 431 10.92 -5.83 -2.74
C GLY A 431 10.21 -4.90 -3.70
N TYR A 432 9.56 -5.50 -4.70
CA TYR A 432 8.73 -4.83 -5.68
C TYR A 432 7.42 -4.28 -5.13
N SER A 433 6.96 -4.78 -3.99
CA SER A 433 5.69 -4.38 -3.37
C SER A 433 5.98 -3.45 -2.20
N TYR A 434 5.68 -2.18 -2.38
CA TYR A 434 6.00 -1.11 -1.43
C TYR A 434 5.00 0.04 -1.51
N ASP A 435 4.92 0.82 -0.44
CA ASP A 435 4.13 2.07 -0.36
C ASP A 435 5.08 3.20 0.09
N ILE A 436 4.86 4.41 -0.40
CA ILE A 436 5.64 5.58 0.02
C ILE A 436 4.77 6.70 0.56
N MET A 437 5.39 7.51 1.43
CA MET A 437 4.73 8.64 2.04
C MET A 437 5.72 9.76 2.30
N THR A 438 5.27 10.98 2.07
CA THR A 438 6.02 12.19 2.42
C THR A 438 5.40 12.79 3.68
N ASP A 439 6.19 12.93 4.75
CA ASP A 439 5.72 13.54 5.99
C ASP A 439 5.51 15.06 5.87
N HIS A 440 4.95 15.67 6.93
CA HIS A 440 4.70 17.11 6.99
C HIS A 440 5.98 17.95 6.87
N ASP A 441 7.12 17.41 7.29
CA ASP A 441 8.42 18.09 7.25
C ASP A 441 9.15 17.87 5.90
N GLY A 442 8.58 17.07 4.98
CA GLY A 442 9.16 16.76 3.67
C GLY A 442 10.04 15.50 3.64
N GLY A 443 10.10 14.74 4.73
CA GLY A 443 10.85 13.48 4.82
C GLY A 443 10.19 12.34 4.07
N LEU A 444 11.01 11.44 3.53
CA LEU A 444 10.57 10.27 2.77
C LEU A 444 10.45 9.04 3.68
N HIS A 445 9.25 8.48 3.72
CA HIS A 445 8.98 7.15 4.25
C HIS A 445 8.80 6.16 3.12
N PHE A 446 9.46 5.02 3.24
CA PHE A 446 9.36 3.90 2.31
C PHE A 446 9.13 2.63 3.11
N ILE A 447 8.09 1.88 2.77
CA ILE A 447 7.82 0.59 3.39
C ILE A 447 7.73 -0.49 2.32
N THR A 448 8.48 -1.58 2.49
CA THR A 448 8.55 -2.65 1.49
C THR A 448 8.67 -4.03 2.14
N SER A 449 8.30 -5.05 1.37
CA SER A 449 8.72 -6.43 1.62
C SER A 449 10.23 -6.54 1.40
N THR A 450 10.98 -6.96 2.41
CA THR A 450 12.44 -7.11 2.32
C THR A 450 12.85 -8.56 2.59
N GLY A 451 13.75 -9.06 1.76
CA GLY A 451 14.40 -10.35 1.96
C GLY A 451 15.85 -10.16 2.38
N ASN A 452 16.38 -11.19 3.05
CA ASN A 452 17.72 -11.13 3.60
C ASN A 452 18.73 -11.73 2.64
N TYR A 453 19.98 -11.31 2.82
CA TYR A 453 21.11 -12.02 2.25
C TYR A 453 21.75 -12.97 3.27
N ILE A 454 22.12 -14.15 2.76
CA ILE A 454 22.94 -15.12 3.45
C ILE A 454 24.17 -15.41 2.61
N CYS A 455 25.31 -15.63 3.27
CA CYS A 455 26.55 -16.01 2.63
C CYS A 455 26.83 -17.48 2.86
N LYS A 456 27.54 -18.09 1.90
CA LYS A 456 27.97 -19.48 1.99
C LYS A 456 29.37 -19.54 2.59
N ASP A 457 29.52 -20.29 3.68
CA ASP A 457 30.81 -20.52 4.34
C ASP A 457 31.61 -21.60 3.62
N GLU A 458 31.97 -21.32 2.37
CA GLU A 458 32.83 -22.17 1.55
C GLU A 458 33.86 -21.31 0.82
N ASN A 459 35.14 -21.71 0.89
CA ASN A 459 36.26 -21.02 0.22
C ASN A 459 36.37 -19.52 0.53
N GLY A 460 35.87 -19.08 1.69
CA GLY A 460 35.86 -17.68 2.09
C GLY A 460 34.71 -16.85 1.54
N GLY A 461 33.64 -17.48 1.03
CA GLY A 461 32.47 -16.80 0.46
C GLY A 461 31.70 -15.87 1.40
N CYS A 462 31.91 -15.96 2.71
CA CYS A 462 31.37 -15.01 3.70
C CYS A 462 32.30 -13.84 4.02
N ASN A 463 33.46 -13.75 3.37
CA ASN A 463 34.35 -12.58 3.49
C ASN A 463 34.08 -11.64 2.31
N ASP A 464 34.38 -10.37 2.53
CA ASP A 464 34.53 -9.34 1.50
C ASP A 464 36.02 -9.29 1.10
N ASN A 465 36.41 -10.07 0.08
CA ASN A 465 37.82 -10.15 -0.32
C ASN A 465 38.18 -9.15 -1.43
N ASP A 466 37.21 -8.64 -2.18
CA ASP A 466 37.42 -7.62 -3.23
C ASP A 466 37.16 -6.19 -2.74
N GLY A 467 36.61 -6.02 -1.55
CA GLY A 467 36.45 -4.74 -0.85
C GLY A 467 35.26 -3.93 -1.35
N ASP A 468 34.25 -4.59 -1.90
CA ASP A 468 33.02 -3.96 -2.41
C ASP A 468 31.96 -3.71 -1.33
N GLY A 469 32.22 -4.17 -0.10
CA GLY A 469 31.35 -4.01 1.05
C GLY A 469 30.33 -5.14 1.23
N ASP A 470 30.30 -6.10 0.31
CA ASP A 470 29.42 -7.25 0.27
C ASP A 470 30.20 -8.55 0.50
N ALA A 471 29.50 -9.64 0.84
CA ALA A 471 30.15 -10.94 0.91
C ALA A 471 30.41 -11.48 -0.51
N ASP A 472 31.58 -12.10 -0.74
CA ASP A 472 31.96 -12.74 -2.02
C ASP A 472 30.91 -13.77 -2.52
N SER A 473 30.04 -14.26 -1.64
CA SER A 473 28.86 -15.05 -1.97
C SER A 473 27.63 -14.49 -1.27
N ILE A 474 26.63 -14.11 -2.08
CA ILE A 474 25.32 -13.64 -1.60
C ILE A 474 24.23 -14.54 -2.18
N TYR A 475 23.33 -14.98 -1.30
CA TYR A 475 22.12 -15.70 -1.65
C TYR A 475 20.93 -14.99 -1.03
N PHE A 476 19.93 -14.71 -1.87
CA PHE A 476 18.66 -14.15 -1.46
C PHE A 476 17.78 -15.21 -0.79
N GLU A 477 17.19 -14.86 0.35
CA GLU A 477 16.34 -15.77 1.10
C GLU A 477 15.19 -15.05 1.83
N ILE A 478 14.02 -15.69 1.79
CA ILE A 478 12.76 -15.15 2.34
C ILE A 478 12.05 -16.11 3.30
N ARG A 479 12.57 -17.33 3.46
CA ARG A 479 11.93 -18.42 4.22
C ARG A 479 12.46 -18.54 5.65
N PHE A 480 13.37 -17.66 6.06
CA PHE A 480 13.95 -17.64 7.41
C PHE A 480 13.69 -16.31 8.13
N PRO A 481 13.85 -16.26 9.47
CA PRO A 481 13.73 -15.05 10.26
C PRO A 481 14.39 -13.82 9.64
N GLY A 482 13.76 -12.66 9.84
CA GLY A 482 14.19 -11.37 9.29
C GLY A 482 13.61 -11.07 7.90
N ALA A 483 13.08 -12.05 7.18
CA ALA A 483 12.30 -11.75 5.98
C ALA A 483 10.93 -11.20 6.40
N GLY A 484 10.56 -10.02 5.89
CA GLY A 484 9.32 -9.37 6.29
C GLY A 484 9.18 -7.94 5.81
N MET A 485 8.42 -7.15 6.54
CA MET A 485 8.09 -5.76 6.19
C MET A 485 9.00 -4.81 6.97
N TYR A 486 9.65 -3.91 6.23
CA TYR A 486 10.62 -2.96 6.76
C TYR A 486 10.18 -1.54 6.42
N HIS A 487 10.29 -0.64 7.39
CA HIS A 487 10.11 0.79 7.19
C HIS A 487 11.46 1.48 7.17
N TYR A 488 11.65 2.30 6.15
CA TYR A 488 12.80 3.16 5.93
C TYR A 488 12.36 4.61 6.03
N TYR A 489 13.19 5.43 6.64
CA TYR A 489 12.94 6.87 6.76
C TYR A 489 14.21 7.68 6.57
N ASN A 490 14.12 8.74 5.76
CA ASN A 490 15.13 9.77 5.65
C ASN A 490 14.45 11.16 5.60
N PRO A 491 14.84 12.11 6.48
CA PRO A 491 14.25 13.44 6.52
C PRO A 491 14.55 14.31 5.30
N ASP A 492 15.67 14.08 4.61
CA ASP A 492 16.06 14.81 3.40
C ASP A 492 16.97 13.94 2.51
N PRO A 493 16.40 12.96 1.78
CA PRO A 493 17.17 11.94 1.09
C PRO A 493 17.92 12.45 -0.14
N VAL A 494 17.71 13.70 -0.55
CA VAL A 494 18.42 14.34 -1.66
C VAL A 494 19.67 15.05 -1.17
N ASP A 495 19.55 15.87 -0.12
CA ASP A 495 20.68 16.66 0.41
C ASP A 495 21.49 15.89 1.49
N ASP A 496 20.90 14.88 2.14
CA ASP A 496 21.52 14.03 3.16
C ASP A 496 21.26 12.52 2.86
N PRO A 497 21.85 11.99 1.77
CA PRO A 497 21.51 10.67 1.23
C PRO A 497 21.92 9.51 2.15
N ASP A 498 22.79 9.73 3.13
CA ASP A 498 23.28 8.70 4.05
C ASP A 498 22.46 8.63 5.36
N ASN A 499 21.55 9.58 5.60
CA ASN A 499 20.80 9.71 6.85
C ASN A 499 19.49 8.89 6.86
N TRP A 500 19.60 7.63 6.44
CA TRP A 500 18.50 6.68 6.50
C TRP A 500 18.43 6.02 7.87
N SER A 501 17.21 5.67 8.27
CA SER A 501 16.92 4.79 9.40
C SER A 501 16.02 3.65 8.91
N VAL A 502 16.13 2.49 9.56
CA VAL A 502 15.34 1.30 9.23
C VAL A 502 14.72 0.71 10.49
N ASN A 503 13.51 0.18 10.36
CA ASN A 503 12.85 -0.61 11.40
C ASN A 503 12.22 -1.86 10.78
N PHE A 504 12.41 -3.00 11.44
CA PHE A 504 11.69 -4.22 11.12
C PHE A 504 10.32 -4.20 11.78
N ILE A 505 9.25 -4.23 10.99
CA ILE A 505 7.89 -4.07 11.50
C ILE A 505 7.25 -5.41 11.80
N HIS A 506 7.31 -6.32 10.83
CA HIS A 506 6.60 -7.60 10.94
C HIS A 506 7.25 -8.66 10.08
N SER A 507 7.33 -9.88 10.62
CA SER A 507 7.89 -11.01 9.91
C SER A 507 6.88 -11.68 8.99
N PHE A 508 7.31 -12.04 7.79
CA PHE A 508 6.48 -12.76 6.81
C PHE A 508 7.06 -14.10 6.38
N TYR A 509 8.22 -14.53 6.89
CA TYR A 509 8.88 -15.75 6.43
C TYR A 509 7.98 -17.00 6.51
N ASP A 510 7.14 -17.10 7.55
CA ASP A 510 6.18 -18.19 7.70
C ASP A 510 5.13 -18.18 6.59
N SER A 511 4.62 -16.99 6.24
CA SER A 511 3.61 -16.83 5.18
C SER A 511 4.19 -17.04 3.79
N TRP A 512 5.43 -16.62 3.56
CA TRP A 512 6.11 -16.72 2.28
C TRP A 512 6.66 -18.14 2.03
N GLY A 513 6.96 -18.88 3.10
CA GLY A 513 7.33 -20.29 3.04
C GLY A 513 6.14 -21.27 3.11
N ALA A 514 4.90 -20.79 3.24
CA ALA A 514 3.72 -21.63 3.41
C ALA A 514 3.26 -22.31 2.11
N ASP A 515 2.53 -23.42 2.26
CA ASP A 515 1.91 -24.18 1.17
C ASP A 515 0.51 -23.65 0.88
N TRP A 516 0.45 -22.56 0.12
CA TRP A 516 -0.81 -21.92 -0.24
C TRP A 516 -1.64 -22.79 -1.19
N PRO A 517 -2.95 -22.92 -0.95
CA PRO A 517 -3.79 -23.82 -1.73
C PRO A 517 -3.95 -23.33 -3.18
N THR A 518 -3.93 -24.27 -4.12
CA THR A 518 -4.15 -23.99 -5.56
C THR A 518 -5.62 -23.99 -5.98
N THR A 519 -6.53 -24.38 -5.07
CA THR A 519 -7.99 -24.35 -5.26
C THR A 519 -8.70 -24.00 -3.96
N GLY A 520 -9.89 -23.38 -4.02
CA GLY A 520 -10.70 -23.04 -2.85
C GLY A 520 -10.72 -21.55 -2.52
N ASP A 521 -11.01 -21.22 -1.26
CA ASP A 521 -11.31 -19.85 -0.82
C ASP A 521 -10.07 -19.01 -0.45
N LEU A 522 -8.90 -19.65 -0.25
CA LEU A 522 -7.62 -19.00 0.07
C LEU A 522 -6.60 -19.10 -1.08
N VAL A 523 -7.08 -19.26 -2.32
CA VAL A 523 -6.19 -19.30 -3.49
C VAL A 523 -5.59 -17.92 -3.72
N MET A 524 -4.26 -17.87 -3.78
CA MET A 524 -3.55 -16.68 -4.22
C MET A 524 -3.37 -16.70 -5.73
N GLY A 525 -3.54 -15.54 -6.37
CA GLY A 525 -3.32 -15.38 -7.81
C GLY A 525 -1.85 -15.19 -8.21
N SER A 526 -0.96 -15.14 -7.21
CA SER A 526 0.48 -14.88 -7.31
C SER A 526 1.22 -15.55 -6.16
N ASP A 527 2.55 -15.54 -6.18
CA ASP A 527 3.33 -15.97 -5.01
C ASP A 527 3.05 -15.08 -3.80
N ALA A 528 3.13 -15.65 -2.60
CA ALA A 528 2.80 -14.99 -1.33
C ALA A 528 3.55 -13.67 -1.14
N TRP A 529 4.81 -13.62 -1.59
CA TRP A 529 5.67 -12.45 -1.56
C TRP A 529 5.06 -11.23 -2.26
N PHE A 530 4.39 -11.45 -3.40
CA PHE A 530 3.73 -10.41 -4.20
C PHE A 530 2.25 -10.18 -3.82
N TYR A 531 1.71 -11.03 -2.93
CA TYR A 531 0.31 -10.95 -2.52
C TYR A 531 0.12 -9.98 -1.36
N PHE A 532 1.03 -10.00 -0.38
CA PHE A 532 0.96 -9.13 0.78
C PHE A 532 1.59 -7.78 0.49
N TYR A 533 0.79 -6.73 0.62
CA TYR A 533 1.19 -5.36 0.30
C TYR A 533 1.16 -4.48 1.55
N PRO A 534 2.24 -3.73 1.85
CA PRO A 534 2.27 -2.82 2.98
C PRO A 534 1.48 -1.54 2.70
N ASN A 535 0.95 -0.90 3.74
CA ASN A 535 0.34 0.43 3.63
C ASN A 535 0.80 1.33 4.76
N ILE A 536 1.18 2.57 4.45
CA ILE A 536 1.61 3.58 5.43
C ILE A 536 0.78 4.85 5.32
N ARG A 537 0.27 5.37 6.44
CA ARG A 537 -0.55 6.59 6.46
C ARG A 537 -0.15 7.51 7.61
N PRO A 538 0.19 8.79 7.36
CA PRO A 538 0.47 9.75 8.41
C PRO A 538 -0.83 10.26 9.00
N SER A 539 -0.74 10.74 10.23
CA SER A 539 -1.80 11.56 10.79
C SER A 539 -1.89 12.86 10.01
N TYR A 540 -3.11 13.30 9.76
CA TYR A 540 -3.40 14.58 9.11
C TYR A 540 -3.12 15.79 9.99
N GLU A 541 -2.94 15.59 11.31
CA GLU A 541 -2.70 16.68 12.26
C GLU A 541 -1.39 17.40 11.92
N ASP A 542 -1.44 18.72 11.77
CA ASP A 542 -0.29 19.54 11.41
C ASP A 542 0.89 19.35 12.39
N GLY A 543 2.09 19.15 11.86
CA GLY A 543 3.31 18.83 12.62
C GLY A 543 3.29 17.47 13.34
N SER A 544 2.31 16.61 13.06
CA SER A 544 2.25 15.28 13.65
C SER A 544 3.32 14.37 13.09
N GLN A 545 3.99 13.65 13.98
CA GLN A 545 4.92 12.58 13.64
C GLN A 545 4.29 11.18 13.74
N VAL A 546 2.96 11.12 13.90
CA VAL A 546 2.22 9.86 13.98
C VAL A 546 2.10 9.23 12.60
N LEU A 547 2.55 7.98 12.49
CA LEU A 547 2.38 7.13 11.32
C LEU A 547 1.63 5.86 11.71
N TRP A 548 0.81 5.37 10.80
CA TRP A 548 0.16 4.08 10.88
C TRP A 548 0.66 3.18 9.77
N TYR A 549 0.90 1.93 10.12
CA TYR A 549 1.17 0.85 9.19
C TYR A 549 0.03 -0.15 9.22
N GLY A 550 -0.34 -0.70 8.07
CA GLY A 550 -1.25 -1.83 7.94
C GLY A 550 -0.83 -2.78 6.82
N ALA A 551 -0.93 -4.09 7.06
CA ALA A 551 -0.81 -5.11 6.02
C ALA A 551 -1.58 -6.37 6.41
N SER A 552 -2.05 -7.14 5.44
CA SER A 552 -2.54 -8.49 5.70
C SER A 552 -1.38 -9.47 5.86
N ASN A 553 -1.53 -10.49 6.70
CA ASN A 553 -0.58 -11.60 6.81
C ASN A 553 -1.31 -12.89 7.24
N MET A 554 -0.68 -14.04 7.00
CA MET A 554 -1.13 -15.32 7.51
C MET A 554 -1.13 -15.31 9.04
N SER A 555 -2.29 -15.57 9.65
CA SER A 555 -2.43 -15.60 11.12
C SER A 555 -2.60 -17.01 11.69
N SER A 556 -2.97 -17.98 10.85
CA SER A 556 -3.12 -19.37 11.24
C SER A 556 -2.74 -20.30 10.10
N ALA A 557 -2.07 -21.41 10.42
CA ALA A 557 -1.74 -22.47 9.49
C ALA A 557 -1.84 -23.84 10.17
N SER A 558 -1.90 -24.90 9.37
CA SER A 558 -1.88 -26.28 9.86
C SER A 558 -0.90 -27.12 9.07
N TYR A 559 -0.14 -27.98 9.74
CA TYR A 559 0.81 -28.87 9.07
C TYR A 559 0.10 -29.80 8.07
N ASN A 560 0.62 -29.81 6.84
CA ASN A 560 0.19 -30.69 5.77
C ASN A 560 1.24 -31.80 5.59
N ALA A 561 0.85 -33.05 5.84
CA ALA A 561 1.75 -34.19 5.74
C ALA A 561 2.15 -34.52 4.29
N ASP A 562 1.37 -34.12 3.30
CA ASP A 562 1.63 -34.44 1.89
C ASP A 562 2.70 -33.50 1.28
N SER A 563 2.65 -32.21 1.60
CA SER A 563 3.66 -31.22 1.17
C SER A 563 4.80 -31.06 2.17
N THR A 564 4.65 -31.57 3.39
CA THR A 564 5.56 -31.36 4.54
C THR A 564 5.71 -29.90 4.98
N LEU A 565 4.79 -29.05 4.53
CA LEU A 565 4.74 -27.61 4.80
C LEU A 565 3.47 -27.26 5.60
N TYR A 566 3.36 -26.00 6.03
CA TYR A 566 2.17 -25.50 6.70
C TYR A 566 1.20 -24.91 5.68
N GLU A 567 -0.02 -25.44 5.67
CA GLU A 567 -1.12 -24.94 4.83
C GLU A 567 -1.85 -23.79 5.57
N PRO A 568 -1.95 -22.60 4.97
CA PRO A 568 -2.66 -21.45 5.55
C PRO A 568 -4.14 -21.75 5.81
N ARG A 569 -4.66 -21.19 6.90
CA ARG A 569 -6.06 -21.33 7.34
C ARG A 569 -6.77 -20.00 7.50
N ASP A 570 -6.02 -18.92 7.71
CA ASP A 570 -6.58 -17.60 7.96
C ASP A 570 -5.60 -16.49 7.58
N ILE A 571 -6.14 -15.33 7.22
CA ILE A 571 -5.42 -14.09 6.93
C ILE A 571 -6.05 -12.98 7.76
N ASP A 572 -5.25 -12.35 8.60
CA ASP A 572 -5.68 -11.21 9.42
C ASP A 572 -4.95 -9.93 9.00
N LEU A 573 -5.49 -8.79 9.44
CA LEU A 573 -4.86 -7.49 9.30
C LEU A 573 -3.94 -7.22 10.49
N PHE A 574 -2.69 -6.89 10.21
CA PHE A 574 -1.70 -6.46 11.18
C PHE A 574 -1.52 -4.96 11.06
N MET A 575 -1.43 -4.28 12.20
CA MET A 575 -1.25 -2.84 12.25
C MET A 575 -0.15 -2.45 13.23
N ALA A 576 0.60 -1.40 12.88
CA ALA A 576 1.54 -0.75 13.77
C ALA A 576 1.32 0.77 13.77
N LYS A 577 1.82 1.43 14.82
CA LYS A 577 1.69 2.88 15.01
C LYS A 577 3.00 3.45 15.52
N SER A 578 3.58 4.39 14.80
CA SER A 578 4.64 5.23 15.32
C SER A 578 4.10 6.59 15.77
N VAL A 579 4.81 7.26 16.67
CA VAL A 579 4.51 8.62 17.12
C VAL A 579 5.67 9.59 16.88
N ASP A 580 6.71 9.15 16.18
CA ASP A 580 7.98 9.87 16.00
C ASP A 580 8.60 9.66 14.60
N ASN A 581 7.75 9.61 13.56
CA ASN A 581 8.12 9.40 12.15
C ASN A 581 8.70 8.02 11.87
N GLY A 582 8.23 7.01 12.60
CA GLY A 582 8.64 5.63 12.41
C GLY A 582 10.01 5.34 12.97
N ARG A 583 10.53 6.19 13.88
CA ARG A 583 11.78 5.93 14.59
C ARG A 583 11.59 4.92 15.73
N THR A 584 10.37 4.81 16.28
CA THR A 584 9.95 3.79 17.28
C THR A 584 8.52 3.28 17.08
#